data_AF-A0A8H4SIR9-F1
#
_entry.id   AF-A0A8H4SIR9-F1
#
_cell.length_a   1.000
_cell.length_b   1.000
_cell.length_c   1.000
_cell.angle_alpha   90.00
_cell.angle_beta   90.00
_cell.angle_gamma   90.00
#
_symmetry.space_group_name_H-M   'P 1'
#
loop_
_entity.id
_entity.type
_entity.pdbx_description
1 polymer ?
#
loop_
_entity_poly.entity_id
_entity_poly.type
_entity_poly.pdbx_seq_one_letter_code
_entity_poly.pdbx_strand_id
1 'polypeptide(L)'
;MKDGGGKLVRWRERISSEPSHLTDIDNEQSVLISALSMIKHKGDPMDCFLKSHCSEDPHPLKRGSETLFINAAMEGSQDILIQPPWVVDIELPAAV
;
A
#
# COMPACT_ATOMS: atom_id res chain seq x y z
N MET A 1 9.40 1.97 -4.44
CA MET A 1 8.09 2.32 -5.03
C MET A 1 8.37 3.33 -6.14
N LYS A 2 8.53 2.88 -7.39
CA LYS A 2 8.79 3.79 -8.54
C LYS A 2 7.50 4.24 -9.24
N ASP A 3 6.42 3.52 -8.99
CA ASP A 3 5.11 3.73 -9.60
C ASP A 3 4.17 4.05 -8.43
N GLY A 4 3.61 5.26 -8.37
CA GLY A 4 2.72 5.68 -7.27
C GLY A 4 1.58 4.68 -7.04
N GLY A 5 1.07 4.58 -5.81
CA GLY A 5 0.03 3.62 -5.45
C GLY A 5 0.18 3.08 -4.02
N GLY A 6 -0.16 1.81 -3.82
CA GLY A 6 -0.12 1.14 -2.51
C GLY A 6 0.63 -0.19 -2.56
N LYS A 7 1.39 -0.50 -1.51
CA LYS A 7 2.16 -1.75 -1.37
C LYS A 7 2.24 -2.18 0.09
N LEU A 8 1.97 -3.45 0.36
CA LEU A 8 2.28 -4.10 1.63
C LEU A 8 3.73 -4.62 1.54
N VAL A 9 4.63 -3.98 2.28
CA VAL A 9 6.06 -4.28 2.26
C VAL A 9 6.40 -5.27 3.37
N ARG A 10 7.06 -6.37 3.00
CA ARG A 10 7.68 -7.31 3.93
C ARG A 10 9.14 -6.91 4.16
N TRP A 11 9.51 -6.71 5.41
CA TRP A 11 10.91 -6.52 5.78
C TRP A 11 11.61 -7.88 5.90
N ARG A 12 12.89 -7.93 5.50
CA ARG A 12 13.74 -9.09 5.74
C ARG A 12 13.96 -9.27 7.25
N GLU A 13 14.27 -10.50 7.66
CA GLU A 13 14.53 -10.81 9.08
C GLU A 13 15.73 -10.03 9.65
N ARG A 14 16.76 -9.81 8.83
CA ARG A 14 17.92 -8.99 9.17
C ARG A 14 17.85 -7.68 8.41
N ILE A 15 17.55 -6.62 9.13
CA ILE A 15 17.52 -5.25 8.62
C ILE A 15 18.85 -4.58 8.96
N SER A 16 19.44 -3.90 7.98
CA SER A 16 20.62 -3.04 8.14
C SER A 16 20.38 -1.94 9.19
N SER A 17 21.46 -1.44 9.79
CA SER A 17 21.41 -0.23 10.64
C SER A 17 20.95 1.01 9.87
N GLU A 18 21.16 1.01 8.56
CA GLU A 18 20.60 1.99 7.61
C GLU A 18 19.70 1.22 6.63
N PRO A 19 18.39 1.10 6.93
CA PRO A 19 17.47 0.34 6.11
C PRO A 19 17.31 1.01 4.74
N SER A 20 17.37 0.21 3.67
CA SER A 20 17.08 0.67 2.32
C SER A 20 15.99 -0.16 1.65
N HIS A 21 15.21 0.48 0.78
CA HIS A 21 14.22 -0.21 -0.04
C HIS A 21 14.85 -1.26 -0.97
N LEU A 22 16.15 -1.17 -1.26
CA LEU A 22 16.83 -2.08 -2.18
C LEU A 22 17.27 -3.37 -1.50
N THR A 23 17.76 -3.29 -0.26
CA THR A 23 18.45 -4.39 0.42
C THR A 23 17.65 -5.03 1.54
N ASP A 24 16.74 -4.28 2.17
CA ASP A 24 16.07 -4.70 3.41
C ASP A 24 14.59 -5.07 3.21
N ILE A 25 14.05 -4.78 2.03
CA ILE A 25 12.72 -5.22 1.61
C ILE A 25 12.83 -6.59 0.93
N ASP A 26 12.01 -7.52 1.39
CA ASP A 26 11.73 -8.75 0.68
C ASP A 26 10.67 -8.48 -0.39
N ASN A 27 11.11 -8.26 -1.64
CA ASN A 27 10.20 -7.96 -2.74
C ASN A 27 9.39 -9.19 -3.19
N GLU A 28 9.83 -10.41 -2.89
CA GLU A 28 9.11 -11.64 -3.26
C GLU A 28 7.93 -11.88 -2.32
N GLN A 29 8.08 -11.55 -1.04
CA GLN A 29 7.01 -11.63 -0.04
C GLN A 29 6.20 -10.34 0.11
N SER A 30 6.58 -9.27 -0.57
CA SER A 30 5.79 -8.03 -0.60
C SER A 30 4.62 -8.14 -1.59
N VAL A 31 3.50 -7.50 -1.27
CA VAL A 31 2.29 -7.54 -2.08
C VAL A 31 1.99 -6.17 -2.67
N LEU A 32 1.92 -6.09 -4.01
CA LEU A 32 1.44 -4.88 -4.69
C LEU A 32 -0.08 -4.78 -4.53
N ILE A 33 -0.55 -3.68 -3.95
CA ILE A 33 -1.98 -3.45 -3.72
C ILE A 33 -2.60 -2.74 -4.90
N SER A 34 -1.93 -1.68 -5.39
CA SER A 34 -2.33 -0.94 -6.58
C SER A 34 -1.14 -0.12 -7.10
N ALA A 35 -1.13 0.10 -8.42
CA ALA A 35 -0.21 0.99 -9.09
C ALA A 35 -1.00 1.98 -9.95
N LEU A 36 -0.43 3.18 -10.16
CA LEU A 36 -1.00 4.21 -11.02
C LEU A 36 -1.38 3.71 -12.42
N SER A 37 -0.58 2.81 -12.99
CA SER A 37 -0.83 2.19 -14.29
C SER A 37 -2.05 1.27 -14.32
N MET A 38 -2.56 0.84 -13.15
CA MET A 38 -3.76 0.02 -13.03
C MET A 38 -5.05 0.86 -13.02
N ILE A 39 -4.95 2.19 -12.92
CA ILE A 39 -6.09 3.11 -12.98
C ILE A 39 -6.51 3.24 -14.44
N LYS A 40 -7.44 2.39 -14.87
CA LYS A 40 -7.80 2.24 -16.29
C LYS A 40 -8.94 3.12 -16.78
N HIS A 41 -9.56 3.93 -15.93
CA HIS A 41 -10.78 4.64 -16.31
C HIS A 41 -10.82 6.06 -15.77
N LYS A 42 -11.65 6.90 -16.42
CA LYS A 42 -12.26 8.05 -15.76
C LYS A 42 -12.99 7.51 -14.52
N GLY A 43 -12.33 7.49 -13.38
CA GLY A 43 -12.95 7.08 -12.12
C GLY A 43 -14.07 8.04 -11.78
N ASP A 44 -15.18 7.52 -11.27
CA ASP A 44 -16.15 8.39 -10.60
C ASP A 44 -15.39 9.13 -9.48
N PRO A 45 -15.48 10.47 -9.35
CA PRO A 45 -14.89 11.19 -8.23
C PRO A 45 -15.34 10.67 -6.86
N MET A 46 -16.43 9.90 -6.79
CA MET A 46 -16.91 9.22 -5.58
C MET A 46 -16.37 7.80 -5.37
N ASP A 47 -15.68 7.20 -6.35
CA ASP A 47 -15.06 5.90 -6.16
C ASP A 47 -13.90 6.01 -5.15
N CYS A 48 -13.71 4.96 -4.34
CA CYS A 48 -12.63 4.86 -3.37
C CYS A 48 -11.80 3.60 -3.62
N PHE A 49 -10.49 3.66 -3.36
CA PHE A 49 -9.70 2.45 -3.20
C PHE A 49 -9.93 1.86 -1.81
N LEU A 50 -10.92 0.97 -1.73
CA LEU A 50 -11.21 0.22 -0.52
C LEU A 50 -10.32 -1.02 -0.41
N LYS A 51 -9.55 -1.11 0.67
CA LYS A 51 -8.77 -2.31 1.01
C LYS A 51 -8.83 -2.62 2.49
N SER A 52 -8.91 -3.91 2.81
CA SER A 52 -8.84 -4.42 4.18
C SER A 52 -7.59 -5.28 4.33
N HIS A 53 -6.92 -5.12 5.47
CA HIS A 53 -5.74 -5.88 5.88
C HIS A 53 -5.87 -6.36 7.34
N CYS A 54 -7.09 -6.73 7.75
CA CYS A 54 -7.43 -7.32 9.03
C CYS A 54 -7.03 -8.80 9.08
N SER A 55 -7.06 -9.42 10.27
CA SER A 55 -6.58 -10.81 10.47
C SER A 55 -7.22 -11.86 9.55
N GLU A 56 -8.46 -11.66 9.11
CA GLU A 56 -9.20 -12.60 8.25
C GLU A 56 -8.97 -12.38 6.74
N ASP A 57 -8.25 -11.32 6.36
CA ASP A 57 -8.00 -11.01 4.97
C ASP A 57 -6.90 -11.91 4.36
N PRO A 58 -6.85 -12.07 3.02
CA PRO A 58 -5.78 -12.84 2.37
C PRO A 58 -4.36 -12.32 2.64
N HIS A 59 -4.24 -11.03 2.96
CA HIS A 59 -2.97 -10.34 3.21
C HIS A 59 -3.10 -9.50 4.49
N PRO A 60 -3.18 -10.13 5.68
CA PRO A 60 -3.34 -9.41 6.94
C PRO A 60 -2.06 -8.65 7.25
N LEU A 61 -2.18 -7.44 7.83
CA LEU A 61 -1.02 -6.64 8.20
C LEU A 61 -0.30 -7.24 9.42
N LYS A 62 0.94 -7.72 9.24
CA LYS A 62 1.71 -8.31 10.35
C LYS A 62 2.54 -7.27 11.09
N ARG A 63 2.18 -7.04 12.34
CA ARG A 63 2.89 -6.13 13.24
C ARG A 63 4.36 -6.50 13.37
N GLY A 64 5.23 -5.50 13.24
CA GLY A 64 6.67 -5.62 13.46
C GLY A 64 7.46 -6.26 12.32
N SER A 65 6.78 -6.78 11.29
CA SER A 65 7.44 -7.47 10.18
C SER A 65 7.02 -6.96 8.80
N GLU A 66 5.93 -6.21 8.73
CA GLU A 66 5.39 -5.62 7.52
C GLU A 66 5.06 -4.13 7.73
N THR A 67 5.02 -3.39 6.64
CA THR A 67 4.60 -1.98 6.64
C THR A 67 3.75 -1.71 5.41
N LEU A 68 2.60 -1.09 5.64
CA LEU A 68 1.72 -0.65 4.57
C LEU A 68 2.17 0.72 4.08
N PHE A 69 2.56 0.81 2.81
CA PHE A 69 2.85 2.08 2.14
C PHE A 69 1.67 2.45 1.26
N ILE A 70 1.08 3.62 1.50
CA ILE A 70 -0.01 4.19 0.70
C ILE A 70 0.42 5.57 0.19
N ASN A 71 0.31 5.77 -1.12
CA ASN A 71 0.40 7.09 -1.70
C ASN A 71 -0.93 7.84 -1.52
N ALA A 72 -0.99 8.76 -0.58
CA ALA A 72 -2.17 9.59 -0.34
C ALA A 72 -2.32 10.77 -1.34
N ALA A 73 -1.39 10.92 -2.29
CA ALA A 73 -1.44 12.00 -3.26
C ALA A 73 -2.60 11.80 -4.25
N MET A 74 -3.45 12.83 -4.34
CA MET A 74 -4.51 12.94 -5.35
C MET A 74 -3.95 13.66 -6.57
N GLU A 75 -3.02 13.03 -7.29
CA GLU A 75 -2.46 13.61 -8.52
C GLU A 75 -3.30 13.15 -9.72
N GLY A 76 -3.94 14.10 -10.41
CA GLY A 76 -4.55 13.91 -11.73
C GLY A 76 -3.62 14.44 -12.83
N SER A 77 -3.76 13.93 -14.05
CA SER A 77 -3.05 14.48 -15.22
C SER A 77 -4.01 15.33 -16.07
N GLN A 78 -3.50 16.01 -17.11
CA GLN A 78 -4.35 16.79 -18.02
C GLN A 78 -5.44 15.94 -18.72
N ASP A 79 -5.23 14.62 -18.83
CA ASP A 79 -6.14 13.67 -19.50
C ASP A 79 -6.71 12.58 -18.57
N ILE A 80 -6.25 12.44 -17.32
CA ILE A 80 -6.61 11.36 -16.38
C ILE A 80 -7.21 11.94 -15.10
N LEU A 81 -8.36 11.38 -14.70
CA LEU A 81 -9.05 11.73 -13.46
C LEU A 81 -8.22 11.40 -12.21
N ILE A 82 -8.42 12.26 -11.22
CA ILE A 82 -7.86 12.25 -9.86
C ILE A 82 -7.73 10.81 -9.33
N GLN A 83 -6.58 10.45 -8.75
CA GLN A 83 -6.47 9.20 -7.97
C GLN A 83 -7.57 9.18 -6.90
N PRO A 84 -8.47 8.19 -6.90
CA PRO A 84 -9.53 8.13 -5.91
C PRO A 84 -8.94 7.99 -4.50
N PRO A 85 -9.61 8.56 -3.48
CA PRO A 85 -9.13 8.48 -2.11
C PRO A 85 -9.01 7.02 -1.65
N TRP A 86 -8.05 6.79 -0.76
CA TRP A 86 -7.85 5.48 -0.13
C TRP A 86 -8.72 5.37 1.11
N VAL A 87 -9.41 4.24 1.23
CA VAL A 87 -10.04 3.81 2.47
C VAL A 87 -9.41 2.47 2.82
N VAL A 88 -8.62 2.46 3.89
CA VAL A 88 -7.92 1.26 4.34
C VAL A 88 -8.43 0.88 5.71
N ASP A 89 -8.93 -0.34 5.82
CA ASP A 89 -9.29 -0.97 7.09
C ASP A 89 -8.11 -1.79 7.62
N ILE A 90 -7.73 -1.53 8.86
CA ILE A 90 -6.63 -2.21 9.55
C ILE A 90 -7.04 -2.58 10.96
N GLU A 91 -6.73 -3.80 11.36
CA GLU A 91 -6.95 -4.24 12.73
C GLU A 91 -5.83 -3.72 13.64
N LEU A 92 -6.21 -2.91 14.64
CA LEU A 92 -5.28 -2.41 15.64
C LEU A 92 -5.37 -3.27 16.91
N PRO A 93 -4.25 -3.52 17.59
CA PRO A 93 -4.29 -4.15 18.90
C PRO A 93 -5.04 -3.26 19.89
N ALA A 94 -5.67 -3.88 20.90
CA ALA A 94 -6.32 -3.14 21.98
C ALA A 94 -5.33 -2.15 22.63
N ALA A 95 -5.82 -0.96 22.94
CA ALA A 95 -5.05 0.01 23.71
C ALA A 95 -4.74 -0.57 25.09
N VAL A 96 -3.48 -0.42 25.53
CA VAL A 96 -2.99 -0.85 26.85
C VAL A 96 -3.09 0.30 27.83
#